data_AF-A0A645IIT5-F1
#
_entry.id   AF-A0A645IIT5-F1
#
_cell.length_a   1.000
_cell.length_b   1.000
_cell.length_c   1.000
_cell.angle_alpha   90.00
_cell.angle_beta   90.00
_cell.angle_gamma   90.00
#
_symmetry.space_group_name_H-M   'P 1'
#
loop_
_entity.id
_entity.type
_entity.pdbx_description
1 polymer ?
#
loop_
_entity_poly.entity_id
_entity_poly.type
_entity_poly.pdbx_seq_one_letter_code
_entity_poly.pdbx_strand_id
1 'polypeptide(L)'
;MLIALLFGRAAMVMTTAANLQFLLQFAGDKLPFLARLMQYIRFVASCFAAPAAQVFQYDSGMAVYHQLEVTSWSVGGFAVLAAAIAGFLLNRKSVFARICATWVACSFLLLCVLGWGTSENGLVLYTLYFGWAFVSLILLLIKRLFRQIRPLQYGLLGAGILALAYLNTLGLADIIRFGLQYYPVS
;
A
#
# COMPACT_ATOMS: atom_id res chain seq x y z
N MET A 1 32.34 2.90 -4.56
CA MET A 1 32.74 2.29 -5.85
C MET A 1 34.08 1.58 -5.79
N LEU A 2 35.17 2.23 -5.35
CA LEU A 2 36.51 1.63 -5.23
C LEU A 2 36.58 0.38 -4.32
N ILE A 3 35.86 0.39 -3.19
CA ILE A 3 35.81 -0.76 -2.28
C ILE A 3 35.13 -1.98 -2.94
N ALA A 4 34.06 -1.79 -3.72
CA ALA A 4 33.38 -2.89 -4.42
C ALA A 4 34.22 -3.50 -5.56
N LEU A 5 35.06 -2.67 -6.21
CA LEU A 5 36.05 -3.11 -7.20
C LEU A 5 37.17 -3.95 -6.57
N LEU A 6 37.65 -3.56 -5.38
CA LEU A 6 38.67 -4.30 -4.63
C LEU A 6 38.22 -5.69 -4.17
N PHE A 7 36.91 -5.89 -3.92
CA PHE A 7 36.32 -7.18 -3.53
C PHE A 7 35.80 -8.01 -4.71
N GLY A 8 36.29 -7.79 -5.94
CA GLY A 8 35.95 -8.61 -7.10
C GLY A 8 34.51 -8.44 -7.62
N ARG A 9 33.76 -7.44 -7.14
CA ARG A 9 32.40 -7.12 -7.62
C ARG A 9 32.41 -6.13 -8.79
N ALA A 10 33.44 -6.18 -9.63
CA ALA A 10 33.57 -5.34 -10.83
C ALA A 10 32.38 -5.51 -11.79
N ALA A 11 31.88 -6.75 -11.95
CA ALA A 11 30.69 -7.04 -12.74
C ALA A 11 29.42 -6.34 -12.21
N MET A 12 29.29 -6.21 -10.88
CA MET A 12 28.14 -5.54 -10.24
C MET A 12 28.20 -4.03 -10.47
N VAL A 13 29.41 -3.45 -10.45
CA VAL A 13 29.65 -2.02 -10.74
C VAL A 13 29.40 -1.70 -12.20
N MET A 14 29.81 -2.57 -13.14
CA MET A 14 29.59 -2.38 -14.57
C MET A 14 28.14 -2.61 -15.00
N THR A 15 27.41 -3.50 -14.31
CA THR A 15 25.96 -3.70 -14.53
C THR A 15 25.09 -2.71 -13.74
N THR A 16 25.66 -1.85 -12.89
CA THR A 16 24.88 -0.91 -12.06
C THR A 16 24.04 0.04 -12.92
N ALA A 17 24.57 0.51 -14.06
CA ALA A 17 23.85 1.38 -14.98
C ALA A 17 22.68 0.65 -15.68
N ALA A 18 22.90 -0.58 -16.13
CA ALA A 18 21.86 -1.42 -16.74
C ALA A 18 20.78 -1.83 -15.71
N ASN A 19 21.18 -2.15 -14.48
CA ASN A 19 20.28 -2.43 -13.37
C ASN A 19 19.50 -1.18 -12.97
N LEU A 20 20.12 0.01 -12.97
CA LEU A 20 19.40 1.26 -12.74
C LEU A 20 18.37 1.51 -13.85
N GLN A 21 18.72 1.32 -15.12
CA GLN A 21 17.78 1.46 -16.24
C GLN A 21 16.63 0.46 -16.16
N PHE A 22 16.91 -0.80 -15.80
CA PHE A 22 15.89 -1.81 -15.54
C PHE A 22 14.99 -1.44 -14.35
N LEU A 23 15.55 -0.87 -13.28
CA LEU A 23 14.75 -0.41 -12.14
C LEU A 23 13.94 0.85 -12.47
N LEU A 24 14.47 1.73 -13.32
CA LEU A 24 13.78 2.92 -13.81
C LEU A 24 12.58 2.58 -14.70
N GLN A 25 12.52 1.40 -15.31
CA GLN A 25 11.31 0.96 -16.03
C GLN A 25 10.11 0.74 -15.09
N PHE A 26 10.38 0.50 -13.80
CA PHE A 26 9.37 0.41 -12.73
C PHE A 26 9.16 1.75 -12.01
N ALA A 27 10.03 2.73 -12.25
CA ALA A 27 9.77 4.12 -11.91
C ALA A 27 8.80 4.67 -12.96
N GLY A 28 7.69 5.25 -12.52
CA GLY A 28 6.53 5.62 -13.34
C GLY A 28 6.72 6.72 -14.38
N ASP A 29 7.79 6.68 -15.18
CA ASP A 29 8.12 7.63 -16.26
C ASP A 29 7.01 7.80 -17.31
N LYS A 30 5.98 6.94 -17.27
CA LYS A 30 4.82 6.98 -18.17
C LYS A 30 3.55 7.60 -17.55
N LEU A 31 3.46 7.76 -16.23
CA LEU A 31 2.24 8.22 -15.56
C LEU A 31 2.35 9.69 -15.07
N PRO A 32 1.40 10.57 -15.43
CA PRO A 32 1.39 11.94 -14.93
C PRO A 32 1.27 11.95 -13.40
N PHE A 33 1.87 12.95 -12.75
CA PHE A 33 1.90 13.06 -11.29
C PHE A 33 0.52 12.95 -10.64
N LEU A 34 -0.52 13.53 -11.26
CA LEU A 34 -1.88 13.45 -10.76
C LEU A 34 -2.42 12.01 -10.72
N ALA A 35 -2.10 11.20 -11.72
CA ALA A 35 -2.47 9.78 -11.75
C ALA A 35 -1.74 9.00 -10.66
N ARG A 36 -0.45 9.29 -10.46
CA ARG A 36 0.36 8.70 -9.36
C ARG A 36 -0.18 9.09 -7.99
N LEU A 37 -0.65 10.33 -7.83
CA LEU A 37 -1.29 10.80 -6.61
C LEU A 37 -2.64 10.10 -6.37
N MET A 38 -3.45 9.91 -7.41
CA MET A 38 -4.70 9.14 -7.31
C MET A 38 -4.42 7.68 -6.90
N GLN A 39 -3.42 7.04 -7.52
CA GLN A 39 -2.97 5.70 -7.13
C GLN A 39 -2.46 5.67 -5.68
N TYR A 40 -1.70 6.67 -5.23
CA TYR A 40 -1.24 6.76 -3.84
C TYR A 40 -2.39 6.87 -2.85
N ILE A 41 -3.36 7.75 -3.11
CA ILE A 41 -4.53 7.89 -2.23
C ILE A 41 -5.35 6.58 -2.20
N ARG A 42 -5.51 5.90 -3.33
CA ARG A 42 -6.13 4.57 -3.36
C ARG A 42 -5.32 3.55 -2.55
N PHE A 43 -4.01 3.53 -2.70
CA PHE A 43 -3.08 2.69 -1.95
C PHE A 43 -3.23 2.87 -0.44
N VAL A 44 -3.36 4.11 0.06
CA VAL A 44 -3.57 4.38 1.49
C VAL A 44 -4.87 3.72 1.98
N ALA A 45 -5.93 3.71 1.18
CA ALA A 45 -7.15 2.97 1.51
C ALA A 45 -6.91 1.45 1.50
N SER A 46 -6.15 0.97 0.52
CA SER A 46 -5.83 -0.45 0.33
C SER A 46 -4.92 -1.04 1.41
N CYS A 47 -4.25 -0.20 2.22
CA CYS A 47 -3.60 -0.64 3.46
C CYS A 47 -4.57 -1.22 4.50
N PHE A 48 -5.87 -0.99 4.35
CA PHE A 48 -6.91 -1.41 5.30
C PHE A 48 -7.97 -2.32 4.67
N ALA A 49 -8.39 -2.04 3.45
CA ALA A 49 -9.43 -2.80 2.77
C ALA A 49 -8.90 -3.40 1.47
N ALA A 50 -9.38 -4.59 1.13
CA ALA A 50 -9.03 -5.23 -0.13
C ALA A 50 -9.27 -4.28 -1.31
N PRO A 51 -8.30 -4.16 -2.24
CA PRO A 51 -8.47 -3.35 -3.44
C PRO A 51 -9.57 -3.93 -4.33
N ALA A 52 -10.22 -3.05 -5.09
CA ALA A 52 -11.19 -3.49 -6.07
C ALA A 52 -10.48 -4.25 -7.21
N ALA A 53 -10.99 -5.42 -7.58
CA ALA A 53 -10.43 -6.29 -8.60
C ALA A 53 -11.55 -6.84 -9.49
N GLN A 54 -11.18 -7.26 -10.70
CA GLN A 54 -12.08 -7.81 -11.69
C GLN A 54 -11.45 -9.02 -12.40
N VAL A 55 -12.30 -9.91 -12.89
CA VAL A 55 -11.88 -10.98 -13.79
C VAL A 55 -11.75 -10.42 -15.19
N PHE A 56 -10.58 -10.60 -15.79
CA PHE A 56 -10.31 -10.29 -17.19
C PHE A 56 -10.15 -11.59 -17.96
N GLN A 57 -10.81 -11.71 -19.11
CA GLN A 57 -10.61 -12.84 -20.01
C GLN A 57 -9.80 -12.38 -21.22
N TYR A 58 -8.69 -13.05 -21.46
CA TYR A 58 -7.91 -12.86 -22.68
C TYR A 58 -8.52 -13.66 -23.83
N ASP A 59 -8.31 -13.20 -25.06
CA ASP A 59 -8.75 -13.89 -26.28
C ASP A 59 -8.19 -15.33 -26.39
N SER A 60 -7.09 -15.61 -25.68
CA SER A 60 -6.52 -16.96 -25.53
C SER A 60 -7.34 -17.91 -24.65
N GLY A 61 -8.49 -17.47 -24.11
CA GLY A 61 -9.34 -18.24 -23.21
C GLY A 61 -8.87 -18.28 -21.75
N MET A 62 -7.77 -17.59 -21.42
CA MET A 62 -7.26 -17.53 -20.05
C MET A 62 -7.97 -16.44 -19.26
N ALA A 63 -8.53 -16.79 -18.10
CA ALA A 63 -9.10 -15.85 -17.15
C ALA A 63 -8.04 -15.45 -16.11
N VAL A 64 -7.91 -14.16 -15.84
CA VAL A 64 -6.95 -13.61 -14.86
C VAL A 64 -7.67 -12.65 -13.93
N TYR A 65 -7.35 -12.71 -12.64
CA TYR A 65 -7.89 -11.81 -11.63
C TYR A 65 -6.99 -10.59 -11.47
N HIS A 66 -7.41 -9.46 -12.02
CA HIS A 66 -6.62 -8.24 -12.08
C HIS A 66 -7.20 -7.16 -11.17
N GLN A 67 -6.32 -6.38 -10.55
CA GLN A 67 -6.72 -5.17 -9.86
C GLN A 67 -7.26 -4.14 -10.84
N LEU A 68 -8.35 -3.48 -10.45
CA LEU A 68 -8.96 -2.41 -11.25
C LEU A 68 -8.02 -1.21 -11.36
N GLU A 69 -8.02 -0.61 -12.55
CA GLU A 69 -7.29 0.63 -12.78
C GLU A 69 -7.85 1.76 -11.91
N VAL A 70 -6.95 2.58 -11.36
CA VAL A 70 -7.33 3.70 -10.50
C VAL A 70 -7.63 4.92 -11.36
N THR A 71 -8.90 5.10 -11.72
CA THR A 71 -9.38 6.23 -12.53
C THR A 71 -9.99 7.36 -11.70
N SER A 72 -10.25 7.13 -10.41
CA SER A 72 -10.95 8.06 -9.52
C SER A 72 -10.33 8.16 -8.13
N TRP A 73 -10.52 9.33 -7.52
CA TRP A 73 -10.12 9.63 -6.15
C TRP A 73 -10.79 8.70 -5.13
N SER A 74 -10.02 8.26 -4.13
CA SER A 74 -10.53 7.42 -3.05
C SER A 74 -10.85 8.25 -1.80
N VAL A 75 -12.14 8.40 -1.48
CA VAL A 75 -12.60 9.06 -0.25
C VAL A 75 -12.04 8.35 1.00
N GLY A 76 -12.04 7.02 0.99
CA GLY A 76 -11.48 6.21 2.08
C GLY A 76 -9.97 6.46 2.27
N GLY A 77 -9.25 6.66 1.16
CA GLY A 77 -7.82 6.99 1.19
C GLY A 77 -7.53 8.32 1.87
N PHE A 78 -8.30 9.36 1.53
CA PHE A 78 -8.20 10.65 2.20
C PHE A 78 -8.55 10.57 3.68
N ALA A 79 -9.60 9.83 4.04
CA ALA A 79 -10.00 9.66 5.44
C ALA A 79 -8.89 8.98 6.27
N VAL A 80 -8.31 7.90 5.74
CA VAL A 80 -7.19 7.19 6.39
C VAL A 80 -5.95 8.07 6.49
N LEU A 81 -5.60 8.79 5.42
CA LEU A 81 -4.44 9.69 5.42
C LEU A 81 -4.62 10.82 6.46
N ALA A 82 -5.79 11.45 6.49
CA ALA A 82 -6.12 12.49 7.47
C ALA A 82 -6.06 11.96 8.91
N ALA A 83 -6.59 10.75 9.15
CA ALA A 83 -6.52 10.11 10.46
C ALA A 83 -5.07 9.77 10.86
N ALA A 84 -4.24 9.28 9.94
CA ALA A 84 -2.83 9.02 10.20
C ALA A 84 -2.06 10.32 10.53
N ILE A 85 -2.31 11.40 9.80
CA ILE A 85 -1.73 12.73 10.07
C ILE A 85 -2.16 13.22 11.45
N ALA A 86 -3.45 13.17 11.77
CA ALA A 86 -3.96 13.55 13.10
C ALA A 86 -3.33 12.70 14.22
N GLY A 87 -3.19 11.39 14.00
CA GLY A 87 -2.53 10.46 14.90
C GLY A 87 -1.08 10.83 15.17
N PHE A 88 -0.34 11.22 14.13
CA PHE A 88 1.01 11.74 14.28
C PHE A 88 1.05 13.06 15.02
N LEU A 89 0.26 14.06 14.62
CA LEU A 89 0.27 15.40 15.21
C LEU A 89 0.03 15.37 16.73
N LEU A 90 -0.93 14.56 17.18
CA LEU A 90 -1.25 14.41 18.60
C LEU A 90 -0.21 13.59 19.38
N ASN A 91 0.61 12.79 18.70
CA ASN A 91 1.63 11.93 19.31
C ASN A 91 3.06 12.27 18.88
N ARG A 92 3.31 13.47 18.31
CA ARG A 92 4.59 13.88 17.71
C ARG A 92 5.82 13.75 18.62
N LYS A 93 5.62 13.77 19.93
CA LYS A 93 6.69 13.58 20.93
C LYS A 93 7.14 12.11 21.06
N SER A 94 6.29 11.16 20.70
CA SER A 94 6.63 9.73 20.72
C SER A 94 7.65 9.40 19.63
N VAL A 95 8.70 8.66 19.98
CA VAL A 95 9.68 8.15 19.01
C VAL A 95 9.00 7.20 18.02
N PHE A 96 8.12 6.33 18.52
CA PHE A 96 7.38 5.40 17.66
C PHE A 96 6.49 6.11 16.64
N ALA A 97 5.79 7.18 17.05
CA ALA A 97 4.99 7.98 16.11
C ALA A 97 5.84 8.65 15.03
N ARG A 98 7.04 9.12 15.39
CA ARG A 98 8.01 9.69 14.44
C ARG A 98 8.52 8.65 13.45
N ILE A 99 8.84 7.44 13.91
CA ILE A 99 9.22 6.32 13.03
C ILE A 99 8.09 6.03 12.03
N CYS A 100 6.85 5.88 12.51
CA CYS A 100 5.70 5.61 11.63
C CYS A 100 5.50 6.75 10.61
N ALA A 101 5.60 8.01 11.03
CA ALA A 101 5.48 9.15 10.14
C ALA A 101 6.60 9.19 9.09
N THR A 102 7.83 8.82 9.44
CA THR A 102 8.93 8.67 8.48
C THR A 102 8.62 7.58 7.45
N TRP A 103 8.05 6.45 7.86
CA TRP A 103 7.63 5.40 6.92
C TRP A 103 6.51 5.86 5.99
N VAL A 104 5.51 6.60 6.51
CA VAL A 104 4.46 7.21 5.68
C VAL A 104 5.06 8.22 4.68
N ALA A 105 5.95 9.10 5.13
CA ALA A 105 6.63 10.06 4.26
C ALA A 105 7.49 9.34 3.19
N CYS A 106 8.20 8.29 3.58
CA CYS A 106 8.97 7.45 2.67
C CYS A 106 8.06 6.80 1.61
N SER A 107 6.90 6.26 2.01
CA SER A 107 5.92 5.71 1.07
C SER A 107 5.45 6.77 0.06
N PHE A 108 5.21 8.01 0.51
CA PHE A 108 4.78 9.09 -0.37
C PHE A 108 5.87 9.45 -1.38
N LEU A 109 7.12 9.57 -0.92
CA LEU A 109 8.25 9.86 -1.80
C LEU A 109 8.47 8.74 -2.82
N LEU A 110 8.51 7.48 -2.38
CA LEU A 110 8.75 6.35 -3.27
C LEU A 110 7.61 6.15 -4.27
N LEU A 111 6.36 6.09 -3.80
CA LEU A 111 5.23 5.67 -4.62
C LEU A 111 4.62 6.83 -5.41
N CYS A 112 4.50 8.01 -4.81
CA CYS A 112 3.89 9.17 -5.46
C CYS A 112 4.91 10.00 -6.23
N VAL A 113 6.05 10.36 -5.60
CA VAL A 113 7.02 11.29 -6.20
C VAL A 113 7.92 10.60 -7.22
N LEU A 114 8.50 9.45 -6.86
CA LEU A 114 9.32 8.66 -7.78
C LEU A 114 8.48 7.77 -8.71
N GLY A 115 7.22 7.52 -8.35
CA GLY A 115 6.35 6.63 -9.13
C GLY A 115 6.79 5.17 -9.07
N TRP A 116 7.49 4.77 -8.02
CA TRP A 116 7.99 3.40 -7.90
C TRP A 116 6.81 2.41 -7.79
N GLY A 117 6.76 1.46 -8.71
CA GLY A 117 5.73 0.42 -8.72
C GLY A 117 4.40 0.86 -9.32
N THR A 118 4.28 2.05 -9.91
CA THR A 118 3.03 2.51 -10.56
C THR A 118 2.68 1.69 -11.82
N SER A 119 3.60 0.85 -12.28
CA SER A 119 3.33 -0.21 -13.27
C SER A 119 2.37 -1.27 -12.73
N GLU A 120 2.30 -1.45 -11.41
CA GLU A 120 1.28 -2.26 -10.76
C GLU A 120 0.06 -1.38 -10.48
N ASN A 121 -1.09 -1.75 -11.04
CA ASN A 121 -2.33 -1.02 -10.78
C ASN A 121 -2.61 -1.01 -9.27
N GLY A 122 -2.60 0.16 -8.65
CA GLY A 122 -3.01 0.35 -7.24
C GLY A 122 -2.06 -0.19 -6.16
N LEU A 123 -0.80 -0.49 -6.49
CA LEU A 123 0.33 -0.57 -5.54
C LEU A 123 0.15 -1.56 -4.37
N VAL A 124 -0.56 -2.67 -4.59
CA VAL A 124 -0.92 -3.61 -3.51
C VAL A 124 0.29 -4.21 -2.83
N LEU A 125 1.35 -4.53 -3.56
CA LEU A 125 2.57 -5.08 -2.98
C LEU A 125 3.13 -4.16 -1.90
N TYR A 126 3.03 -2.84 -2.10
CA TYR A 126 3.50 -1.84 -1.15
C TYR A 126 2.65 -1.73 0.12
N THR A 127 1.42 -2.24 0.11
CA THR A 127 0.57 -2.25 1.31
C THR A 127 1.18 -3.12 2.41
N LEU A 128 1.88 -4.20 2.03
CA LEU A 128 2.59 -5.08 2.96
C LEU A 128 3.78 -4.37 3.63
N TYR A 129 4.47 -3.48 2.92
CA TYR A 129 5.64 -2.77 3.44
C TYR A 129 5.28 -1.59 4.33
N PHE A 130 4.26 -0.81 3.96
CA PHE A 130 3.97 0.47 4.61
C PHE A 130 2.65 0.49 5.40
N GLY A 131 1.75 -0.48 5.19
CA GLY A 131 0.42 -0.46 5.80
C GLY A 131 0.44 -0.41 7.33
N TRP A 132 1.39 -1.10 7.96
CA TRP A 132 1.56 -1.12 9.42
C TRP A 132 1.78 0.28 10.02
N ALA A 133 2.43 1.19 9.29
CA ALA A 133 2.70 2.54 9.77
C ALA A 133 1.42 3.38 9.85
N PHE A 134 0.55 3.26 8.85
CA PHE A 134 -0.77 3.90 8.85
C PHE A 134 -1.64 3.34 9.99
N VAL A 135 -1.71 2.00 10.11
CA VAL A 135 -2.44 1.33 11.19
C VAL A 135 -1.97 1.83 12.55
N SER A 136 -0.65 1.87 12.76
CA SER A 136 -0.04 2.30 14.02
C SER A 136 -0.40 3.74 14.39
N LEU A 137 -0.35 4.68 13.43
CA LEU A 137 -0.71 6.08 13.68
C LEU A 137 -2.20 6.24 14.02
N ILE A 138 -3.08 5.49 13.36
CA ILE A 138 -4.53 5.51 13.67
C ILE A 138 -4.81 4.89 15.04
N LEU A 139 -4.13 3.80 15.40
CA LEU A 139 -4.25 3.22 16.75
C LEU A 139 -3.76 4.19 17.82
N LEU A 140 -2.67 4.92 17.57
CA LEU A 140 -2.19 5.99 18.46
C LEU A 140 -3.19 7.14 18.56
N LEU A 141 -3.87 7.49 17.46
CA LEU A 141 -4.94 8.49 17.47
C LEU A 141 -6.08 8.06 18.41
N ILE A 142 -6.60 6.85 18.22
CA ILE A 142 -7.71 6.30 19.04
C ILE A 142 -7.30 6.24 20.51
N LYS A 143 -6.12 5.70 20.81
CA LYS A 143 -5.58 5.65 22.19
C LYS A 143 -5.47 7.03 22.83
N ARG A 144 -5.09 8.06 22.06
CA ARG A 144 -4.90 9.42 22.57
C ARG A 144 -6.23 10.12 22.83
N LEU A 145 -7.18 10.02 21.88
CA LEU A 145 -8.50 10.66 21.98
C LEU A 145 -9.36 10.05 23.09
N PHE A 146 -9.35 8.72 23.23
CA PHE A 146 -10.25 8.01 24.14
C PHE A 146 -9.56 7.52 25.42
N ARG A 147 -8.40 8.09 25.79
CA ARG A 147 -7.62 7.66 26.96
C ARG A 147 -8.41 7.68 28.28
N GLN A 148 -9.41 8.54 28.39
CA GLN A 148 -10.25 8.69 29.59
C GLN A 148 -11.47 7.75 29.58
N ILE A 149 -11.87 7.22 28.42
CA ILE A 149 -13.08 6.41 28.25
C ILE A 149 -12.68 5.05 27.67
N ARG A 150 -12.07 4.21 28.52
CA ARG A 150 -11.60 2.87 28.15
C ARG A 150 -12.63 1.97 27.44
N PRO A 151 -13.92 1.89 27.86
CA PRO A 151 -14.88 1.02 27.17
C PRO A 151 -15.13 1.48 25.73
N LEU A 152 -15.23 2.79 25.49
CA LEU A 152 -15.38 3.35 24.15
C LEU A 152 -14.13 3.09 23.30
N GLN A 153 -12.94 3.23 23.89
CA GLN A 153 -11.68 2.90 23.22
C GLN A 153 -11.65 1.44 22.75
N TYR A 154 -11.96 0.48 23.63
CA TYR A 154 -11.98 -0.93 23.25
C TYR A 154 -13.09 -1.25 22.26
N GLY A 155 -14.26 -0.62 22.41
CA GLY A 155 -15.37 -0.74 21.46
C GLY A 155 -15.00 -0.30 20.05
N LEU A 156 -14.35 0.87 19.91
CA LEU A 156 -13.89 1.37 18.61
C LEU A 156 -12.81 0.48 17.98
N LEU A 157 -11.88 -0.03 18.79
CA LEU A 157 -10.85 -0.96 18.31
C LEU A 157 -11.47 -2.28 17.85
N GLY A 158 -12.37 -2.86 18.65
CA GLY A 158 -13.07 -4.10 18.30
C GLY A 158 -13.92 -3.95 17.05
N ALA A 159 -14.73 -2.89 16.97
CA ALA A 159 -15.53 -2.58 15.79
C ALA A 159 -14.66 -2.39 14.54
N GLY A 160 -13.52 -1.68 14.67
CA GLY A 160 -12.56 -1.51 13.59
C GLY A 160 -11.97 -2.85 13.11
N ILE A 161 -11.55 -3.72 14.03
CA ILE A 161 -11.04 -5.06 13.68
C ILE A 161 -12.10 -5.89 12.96
N LEU A 162 -13.34 -5.89 13.45
CA LEU A 162 -14.44 -6.63 12.83
C LEU A 162 -14.78 -6.09 11.43
N ALA A 163 -14.80 -4.77 11.26
CA ALA A 163 -15.03 -4.14 9.97
C ALA A 163 -13.92 -4.49 8.96
N LEU A 164 -12.66 -4.43 9.38
CA LEU A 164 -11.53 -4.82 8.52
C LEU A 164 -11.57 -6.31 8.19
N ALA A 165 -11.85 -7.17 9.17
CA ALA A 165 -12.00 -8.60 8.94
C ALA A 165 -13.09 -8.87 7.89
N TYR A 166 -14.28 -8.28 8.07
CA TYR A 166 -15.39 -8.42 7.13
C TYR A 166 -15.01 -7.99 5.70
N LEU A 167 -14.51 -6.75 5.54
CA LEU A 167 -14.14 -6.22 4.21
C LEU A 167 -13.08 -7.06 3.50
N ASN A 168 -12.06 -7.53 4.23
CA ASN A 168 -10.99 -8.34 3.64
C ASN A 168 -11.42 -9.79 3.40
N THR A 169 -12.32 -10.36 4.21
CA THR A 169 -12.88 -11.70 3.95
C THR A 169 -13.72 -11.74 2.67
N LEU A 170 -14.39 -10.65 2.32
CA LEU A 170 -15.10 -10.56 1.03
C LEU A 170 -14.13 -10.64 -0.14
N GLY A 171 -13.06 -9.84 -0.12
CA GLY A 171 -12.03 -9.90 -1.17
C GLY A 171 -11.33 -11.26 -1.26
N LEU A 172 -11.12 -11.92 -0.10
CA LEU A 172 -10.60 -13.29 -0.05
C LEU A 172 -11.59 -14.30 -0.66
N ALA A 173 -12.88 -14.17 -0.37
CA ALA A 173 -13.90 -15.03 -0.95
C ALA A 173 -13.98 -14.88 -2.47
N ASP A 174 -13.82 -13.67 -2.99
CA ASP A 174 -13.85 -13.40 -4.44
C ASP A 174 -12.67 -14.04 -5.18
N ILE A 175 -11.45 -13.94 -4.64
CA ILE A 175 -10.29 -14.59 -5.26
C ILE A 175 -10.36 -16.12 -5.18
N ILE A 176 -10.92 -16.68 -4.09
CA ILE A 176 -11.17 -18.12 -3.98
C ILE A 176 -12.20 -18.58 -5.00
N ARG A 177 -13.33 -17.85 -5.15
CA ARG A 177 -14.36 -18.14 -6.15
C ARG A 177 -13.81 -18.10 -7.56
N PHE A 178 -12.98 -17.10 -7.87
CA PHE A 178 -12.27 -17.03 -9.14
C PHE A 178 -11.43 -18.28 -9.39
N GLY A 179 -10.63 -18.70 -8.41
CA GLY A 179 -9.81 -19.92 -8.51
C GLY A 179 -10.66 -21.18 -8.78
N LEU A 180 -11.76 -21.35 -8.05
CA LEU A 180 -12.66 -22.49 -8.22
C LEU A 180 -13.39 -22.49 -9.57
N GLN A 181 -13.77 -21.31 -10.09
CA GLN A 181 -14.53 -21.19 -11.33
C GLN A 181 -13.67 -21.37 -12.58
N TYR A 182 -12.45 -20.83 -12.59
CA TYR A 182 -11.59 -20.78 -13.78
C TYR A 182 -10.43 -21.76 -13.76
N TYR A 183 -10.05 -22.27 -12.58
CA TYR A 183 -8.97 -23.25 -12.40
C TYR A 183 -9.43 -24.41 -11.49
N PRO A 184 -10.54 -25.10 -11.83
CA PRO A 184 -11.00 -26.23 -11.06
C PRO A 184 -9.95 -27.35 -11.07
N VAL A 185 -9.77 -28.00 -9.92
CA VAL A 185 -8.94 -29.21 -9.83
C VAL A 185 -9.73 -30.35 -10.47
N SER A 186 -9.44 -30.64 -11.73
CA SER A 186 -9.87 -31.85 -12.44
C SER A 186 -8.91 -33.00 -12.19
#